data_AF-A0A6A5S8L1-F1
#
_entry.id   AF-A0A6A5S8L1-F1
#
_cell.length_a   1.000
_cell.length_b   1.000
_cell.length_c   1.000
_cell.angle_alpha   90.00
_cell.angle_beta   90.00
_cell.angle_gamma   90.00
#
_symmetry.space_group_name_H-M   'P 1'
#
loop_
_entity.id
_entity.type
_entity.pdbx_description
1 polymer ?
#
loop_
_entity_poly.entity_id
_entity_poly.type
_entity_poly.pdbx_seq_one_letter_code
_entity_poly.pdbx_strand_id
1 'polypeptide(L)'
;RLDPSPDVDAYWRRLTGNDTAILLLATEDDVRAAGRDPATAVQVPEEFGYGPRRYPAAPHTMHALHCLNALRKMAHGHADHDDDSIFATLHRRHCVDSLAELITCKASTAVTFFEWMEDWLVPYHDLRHQEECDDF
;
A
#
# COMPACT_ATOMS: atom_id res chain seq x y z
N ARG A 1 -18.35 -10.65 3.71
CA ARG A 1 -18.23 -10.51 5.18
C ARG A 1 -17.99 -11.88 5.78
N LEU A 2 -16.73 -12.25 5.94
CA LEU A 2 -16.33 -13.58 6.39
C LEU A 2 -15.39 -13.42 7.59
N ASP A 3 -15.48 -14.34 8.55
CA ASP A 3 -14.52 -14.44 9.66
C ASP A 3 -13.09 -14.59 9.11
N PRO A 4 -12.03 -14.22 9.86
CA PRO A 4 -10.67 -14.51 9.48
C PRO A 4 -10.54 -15.99 9.10
N SER A 5 -10.19 -16.25 7.85
CA SER A 5 -10.08 -17.59 7.31
C SER A 5 -9.06 -17.61 6.17
N PRO A 6 -8.52 -18.80 5.84
CA PRO A 6 -7.63 -18.94 4.70
C PRO A 6 -8.22 -18.43 3.39
N ASP A 7 -9.55 -18.53 3.20
CA ASP A 7 -10.25 -18.06 2.01
C ASP A 7 -10.31 -16.53 1.96
N VAL A 8 -10.54 -15.88 3.11
CA VAL A 8 -10.47 -14.41 3.22
C VAL A 8 -9.07 -13.93 2.92
N ASP A 9 -8.06 -14.57 3.48
CA ASP A 9 -6.67 -14.21 3.22
C ASP A 9 -6.26 -14.49 1.77
N ALA A 10 -6.82 -15.51 1.14
CA ALA A 10 -6.62 -15.77 -0.30
C ALA A 10 -7.29 -14.69 -1.17
N TYR A 11 -8.51 -14.24 -0.81
CA TYR A 11 -9.18 -13.15 -1.49
C TYR A 11 -8.34 -11.86 -1.41
N TRP A 12 -7.93 -11.47 -0.20
CA TRP A 12 -7.12 -10.28 0.00
C TRP A 12 -5.76 -10.36 -0.69
N ARG A 13 -5.09 -11.51 -0.65
CA ARG A 13 -3.85 -11.72 -1.43
C ARG A 13 -4.05 -11.48 -2.92
N ARG A 14 -5.14 -11.99 -3.52
CA ARG A 14 -5.43 -11.74 -4.94
C ARG A 14 -5.66 -10.25 -5.20
N LEU A 15 -6.38 -9.59 -4.30
CA LEU A 15 -6.69 -8.17 -4.41
C LEU A 15 -5.44 -7.28 -4.28
N THR A 16 -4.46 -7.66 -3.45
CA THR A 16 -3.29 -6.82 -3.13
C THR A 16 -1.98 -7.29 -3.79
N GLY A 17 -2.02 -8.22 -4.75
CA GLY A 17 -0.80 -8.67 -5.45
C GLY A 17 0.07 -9.65 -4.65
N ASN A 18 -0.53 -10.63 -3.97
CA ASN A 18 0.11 -11.66 -3.13
C ASN A 18 0.87 -11.11 -1.91
N ASP A 19 0.25 -10.19 -1.17
CA ASP A 19 0.85 -9.50 -0.01
C ASP A 19 2.11 -8.66 -0.33
N THR A 20 2.62 -8.69 -1.56
CA THR A 20 3.61 -7.74 -2.08
C THR A 20 2.89 -6.60 -2.77
N ALA A 21 3.16 -5.35 -2.39
CA ALA A 21 2.66 -4.20 -3.15
C ALA A 21 3.03 -4.39 -4.63
N ILE A 22 2.06 -4.21 -5.53
CA ILE A 22 2.33 -4.34 -6.97
C ILE A 22 3.31 -3.23 -7.36
N LEU A 23 4.49 -3.63 -7.81
CA LEU A 23 5.53 -2.70 -8.24
C LEU A 23 5.49 -2.49 -9.75
N LEU A 24 5.61 -1.24 -10.14
CA LEU A 24 5.89 -0.76 -11.48
C LEU A 24 7.38 -0.42 -11.58
N LEU A 25 7.89 -0.47 -12.81
CA LEU A 25 9.24 -0.02 -13.15
C LEU A 25 9.14 1.31 -13.89
N ALA A 26 9.17 2.40 -13.12
CA ALA A 26 9.10 3.75 -13.65
C ALA A 26 10.39 4.15 -14.36
N THR A 27 10.26 5.07 -15.31
CA THR A 27 11.36 5.71 -16.04
C THR A 27 11.85 6.95 -15.30
N GLU A 28 13.00 7.48 -15.75
CA GLU A 28 13.51 8.76 -15.27
C GLU A 28 12.51 9.92 -15.54
N ASP A 29 11.80 9.87 -16.67
CA ASP A 29 10.78 10.88 -17.02
C ASP A 29 9.56 10.80 -16.09
N ASP A 30 9.14 9.59 -15.68
CA ASP A 30 8.04 9.42 -14.71
C ASP A 30 8.41 10.02 -13.34
N VAL A 31 9.67 9.83 -12.90
CA VAL A 31 10.17 10.41 -11.64
C VAL A 31 10.16 11.94 -11.71
N ARG A 32 10.62 12.52 -12.83
CA ARG A 32 10.59 13.97 -13.05
C ARG A 32 9.17 14.50 -13.11
N ALA A 33 8.25 13.80 -13.79
CA ALA A 33 6.85 14.16 -13.86
C ALA A 33 6.16 14.12 -12.49
N ALA A 34 6.62 13.25 -11.59
CA ALA A 34 6.19 13.22 -10.19
C ALA A 34 6.85 14.31 -9.31
N GLY A 35 7.61 15.24 -9.90
CA GLY A 35 8.26 16.33 -9.17
C GLY A 35 9.48 15.91 -8.34
N ARG A 36 10.05 14.73 -8.62
CA ARG A 36 11.18 14.16 -7.87
C ARG A 36 12.48 14.28 -8.65
N ASP A 37 13.61 14.27 -7.94
CA ASP A 37 14.94 14.25 -8.55
C ASP A 37 15.41 12.80 -8.79
N PRO A 38 15.60 12.37 -10.05
CA PRO A 38 16.08 11.02 -10.34
C PRO A 38 17.48 10.71 -9.82
N ALA A 39 18.28 11.73 -9.46
CA ALA A 39 19.61 11.53 -8.88
C ALA A 39 19.57 11.02 -7.44
N THR A 40 18.48 11.30 -6.70
CA THR A 40 18.30 10.89 -5.30
C THR A 40 17.21 9.84 -5.12
N ALA A 41 16.37 9.63 -6.14
CA ALA A 41 15.33 8.60 -6.13
C ALA A 41 15.90 7.19 -6.01
N VAL A 42 15.14 6.31 -5.35
CA VAL A 42 15.46 4.89 -5.22
C VAL A 42 15.52 4.26 -6.60
N GLN A 43 16.60 3.54 -6.89
CA GLN A 43 16.78 2.83 -8.16
C GLN A 43 16.78 1.32 -7.93
N VAL A 44 16.18 0.61 -8.87
CA VAL A 44 16.24 -0.85 -8.92
C VAL A 44 17.68 -1.24 -9.32
N PRO A 45 18.37 -2.09 -8.53
CA PRO A 45 19.69 -2.58 -8.87
C PRO A 45 19.73 -3.21 -10.28
N GLU A 46 20.75 -2.85 -11.07
CA GLU A 46 20.88 -3.35 -12.45
C GLU A 46 21.02 -4.88 -12.53
N GLU A 47 21.54 -5.51 -11.47
CA GLU A 47 21.66 -6.96 -11.31
C GLU A 47 20.32 -7.71 -11.41
N PHE A 48 19.19 -7.03 -11.19
CA PHE A 48 17.85 -7.61 -11.40
C PHE A 48 17.41 -7.65 -12.87
N GLY A 49 18.21 -7.13 -13.81
CA GLY A 49 18.02 -7.32 -15.24
C GLY A 49 16.92 -6.46 -15.89
N TYR A 50 16.42 -5.43 -15.21
CA TYR A 50 15.40 -4.50 -15.73
C TYR A 50 15.98 -3.34 -16.57
N GLY A 51 17.30 -3.31 -16.73
CA GLY A 51 18.04 -2.24 -17.37
C GLY A 51 18.36 -1.08 -16.42
N PRO A 52 19.14 -0.10 -16.88
CA PRO A 52 19.57 1.03 -16.07
C PRO A 52 18.43 2.01 -15.81
N ARG A 53 18.53 2.78 -14.71
CA ARG A 53 17.64 3.89 -14.38
C ARG A 53 16.16 3.49 -14.36
N ARG A 54 15.89 2.41 -13.63
CA ARG A 54 14.53 1.96 -13.30
C ARG A 54 14.25 2.31 -11.85
N TYR A 55 13.07 2.84 -11.61
CA TYR A 55 12.67 3.33 -10.29
C TYR A 55 11.47 2.49 -9.83
N PRO A 56 11.53 1.85 -8.65
CA PRO A 56 10.39 1.13 -8.14
C PRO A 56 9.30 2.15 -7.81
N ALA A 57 8.07 1.82 -8.16
CA ALA A 57 6.91 2.63 -7.85
C ALA A 57 5.70 1.72 -7.66
N ALA A 58 4.63 2.17 -7.01
CA ALA A 58 3.42 1.38 -6.81
C ALA A 58 2.17 2.19 -7.15
N PRO A 59 1.16 1.62 -7.83
CA PRO A 59 -0.12 2.28 -8.00
C PRO A 59 -0.71 2.59 -6.62
N HIS A 60 -1.14 3.83 -6.41
CA HIS A 60 -1.58 4.33 -5.10
C HIS A 60 -2.75 3.49 -4.55
N THR A 61 -3.75 3.19 -5.38
CA THR A 61 -4.88 2.32 -5.01
C THR A 61 -4.41 0.94 -4.52
N MET A 62 -3.43 0.34 -5.20
CA MET A 62 -2.92 -0.99 -4.83
C MET A 62 -2.15 -0.95 -3.52
N HIS A 63 -1.35 0.10 -3.30
CA HIS A 63 -0.65 0.32 -2.04
C HIS A 63 -1.65 0.55 -0.88
N ALA A 64 -2.69 1.35 -1.10
CA ALA A 64 -3.74 1.58 -0.10
C ALA A 64 -4.46 0.27 0.31
N LEU A 65 -4.81 -0.58 -0.67
CA LEU A 65 -5.41 -1.88 -0.38
C LEU A 65 -4.44 -2.84 0.35
N HIS A 66 -3.16 -2.81 0.00
CA HIS A 66 -2.11 -3.56 0.71
C HIS A 66 -2.02 -3.14 2.19
N CYS A 67 -1.96 -1.83 2.45
CA CYS A 67 -1.94 -1.27 3.81
C CYS A 67 -3.22 -1.61 4.59
N LEU A 68 -4.39 -1.52 3.95
CA LEU A 68 -5.65 -1.91 4.57
C LEU A 68 -5.70 -3.41 4.92
N ASN A 69 -5.13 -4.29 4.08
CA ASN A 69 -5.03 -5.71 4.41
C ASN A 69 -4.09 -5.96 5.61
N ALA A 70 -2.98 -5.22 5.71
CA ALA A 70 -2.10 -5.28 6.88
C ALA A 70 -2.86 -4.83 8.15
N LEU A 71 -3.59 -3.72 8.09
CA LEU A 71 -4.46 -3.24 9.17
C LEU A 71 -5.52 -4.26 9.55
N ARG A 72 -6.19 -4.89 8.56
CA ARG A 72 -7.16 -5.98 8.79
C ARG A 72 -6.52 -7.11 9.60
N LYS A 73 -5.35 -7.61 9.18
CA LYS A 73 -4.63 -8.69 9.87
C LYS A 73 -4.25 -8.28 11.31
N MET A 74 -3.76 -7.06 11.51
CA MET A 74 -3.41 -6.55 12.85
C MET A 74 -4.64 -6.39 13.76
N ALA A 75 -5.75 -5.91 13.22
CA ALA A 75 -7.01 -5.75 13.94
C ALA A 75 -7.63 -7.09 14.36
N HIS A 76 -7.31 -8.19 13.67
CA HIS A 76 -7.71 -9.54 14.06
C HIS A 76 -6.71 -10.24 15.00
N GLY A 77 -5.46 -9.76 15.09
CA GLY A 77 -4.38 -10.36 15.89
C GLY A 77 -4.24 -9.82 17.32
N HIS A 78 -4.84 -8.68 17.65
CA HIS A 78 -4.82 -8.11 19.01
C HIS A 78 -6.03 -8.59 19.82
N ALA A 79 -5.91 -9.79 20.40
CA ALA A 79 -6.82 -10.30 21.43
C ALA A 79 -6.61 -9.64 22.81
N ASP A 80 -5.59 -8.78 22.95
CA ASP A 80 -5.20 -8.14 24.22
C ASP A 80 -5.99 -6.86 24.55
N HIS A 81 -7.00 -6.52 23.74
CA HIS A 81 -7.99 -5.53 24.16
C HIS A 81 -9.14 -6.29 24.82
N ASP A 82 -9.35 -6.06 26.13
CA ASP A 82 -10.37 -6.65 27.02
C ASP A 82 -11.84 -6.60 26.52
N ASP A 83 -12.09 -6.14 25.29
CA ASP A 83 -13.40 -6.08 24.64
C ASP A 83 -13.45 -6.98 23.40
N ASP A 84 -13.59 -8.29 23.65
CA ASP A 84 -13.96 -9.31 22.66
C ASP A 84 -15.48 -9.32 22.38
N SER A 85 -16.19 -8.21 22.65
CA SER A 85 -17.61 -8.16 22.35
C SER A 85 -17.89 -8.38 20.86
N ILE A 86 -19.07 -8.94 20.61
CA ILE A 86 -19.63 -9.05 19.26
C ILE A 86 -19.65 -7.68 18.56
N PHE A 87 -19.85 -6.59 19.32
CA PHE A 87 -19.86 -5.23 18.80
C PHE A 87 -18.48 -4.81 18.31
N ALA A 88 -17.42 -4.99 19.10
CA ALA A 88 -16.05 -4.68 18.68
C ALA A 88 -15.65 -5.46 17.43
N THR A 89 -16.01 -6.74 17.36
CA THR A 89 -15.75 -7.59 16.18
C THR A 89 -16.51 -7.12 14.94
N LEU A 90 -17.80 -6.79 15.06
CA LEU A 90 -18.57 -6.23 13.95
C LEU A 90 -18.08 -4.84 13.54
N HIS A 91 -17.60 -4.04 14.50
CA HIS A 91 -17.07 -2.71 14.24
C HIS A 91 -15.79 -2.77 13.39
N ARG A 92 -14.81 -3.57 13.82
CA ARG A 92 -13.57 -3.81 13.08
C ARG A 92 -13.84 -4.28 11.65
N ARG A 93 -14.78 -5.20 11.46
CA ARG A 93 -15.13 -5.76 10.15
C ARG A 93 -15.74 -4.74 9.21
N HIS A 94 -16.80 -4.05 9.64
CA HIS A 94 -17.44 -3.10 8.72
C HIS A 94 -16.54 -1.91 8.44
N CYS A 95 -15.67 -1.50 9.37
CA CYS A 95 -14.68 -0.45 9.14
C CYS A 95 -13.74 -0.84 7.99
N VAL A 96 -13.17 -2.05 8.03
CA VAL A 96 -12.32 -2.57 6.94
C VAL A 96 -13.10 -2.62 5.62
N ASP A 97 -14.33 -3.12 5.63
CA ASP A 97 -15.16 -3.18 4.41
C ASP A 97 -15.45 -1.78 3.84
N SER A 98 -15.82 -0.81 4.67
CA SER A 98 -16.14 0.56 4.25
C SER A 98 -14.92 1.28 3.68
N LEU A 99 -13.73 1.06 4.27
CA LEU A 99 -12.48 1.59 3.72
C LEU A 99 -12.12 0.93 2.39
N ALA A 100 -12.30 -0.39 2.26
CA ALA A 100 -12.05 -1.10 1.01
C ALA A 100 -12.98 -0.61 -0.11
N GLU A 101 -14.26 -0.40 0.21
CA GLU A 101 -15.24 0.18 -0.70
C GLU A 101 -14.83 1.60 -1.12
N LEU A 102 -14.48 2.46 -0.16
CA LEU A 102 -14.02 3.83 -0.45
C LEU A 102 -12.80 3.83 -1.37
N ILE A 103 -11.76 3.05 -1.06
CA ILE A 103 -10.54 2.94 -1.88
C ILE A 103 -10.86 2.45 -3.29
N THR A 104 -11.77 1.49 -3.43
CA THR A 104 -12.13 0.92 -4.74
C THR A 104 -13.02 1.87 -5.56
N CYS A 105 -13.98 2.54 -4.92
CA CYS A 105 -14.90 3.47 -5.58
C CYS A 105 -14.24 4.81 -5.91
N LYS A 106 -13.21 5.20 -5.16
CA LYS A 106 -12.38 6.39 -5.39
C LYS A 106 -10.95 5.98 -5.72
N ALA A 107 -10.82 5.00 -6.61
CA ALA A 107 -9.52 4.49 -7.03
C ALA A 107 -8.69 5.62 -7.65
N SER A 108 -7.58 5.92 -6.99
CA SER A 108 -6.58 6.85 -7.46
C SER A 108 -5.74 6.20 -8.56
N THR A 109 -5.50 6.96 -9.64
CA THR A 109 -4.60 6.57 -10.74
C THR A 109 -3.16 6.98 -10.49
N ALA A 110 -2.93 7.62 -9.35
CA ALA A 110 -1.64 8.09 -8.94
C ALA A 110 -0.67 6.93 -8.66
N VAL A 111 0.62 7.23 -8.70
CA VAL A 111 1.74 6.35 -8.47
C VAL A 111 2.56 6.89 -7.29
N THR A 112 2.80 6.03 -6.31
CA THR A 112 3.68 6.31 -5.17
C THR A 112 5.09 5.82 -5.47
N PHE A 113 6.08 6.56 -5.00
CA PHE A 113 7.50 6.20 -5.15
C PHE A 113 8.10 5.82 -3.80
N PHE A 114 9.38 5.47 -3.82
CA PHE A 114 10.13 5.11 -2.64
C PHE A 114 11.24 6.13 -2.37
N GLU A 115 11.55 6.32 -1.10
CA GLU A 115 12.60 7.23 -0.64
C GLU A 115 13.54 6.53 0.33
N TRP A 116 14.82 6.90 0.26
CA TRP A 116 15.80 6.49 1.26
C TRP A 116 15.62 7.33 2.52
N MET A 117 15.45 6.68 3.65
CA MET A 117 15.39 7.31 4.96
C MET A 117 16.72 7.09 5.70
N GLU A 118 17.13 8.08 6.48
CA GLU A 118 18.30 7.94 7.36
C GLU A 118 18.09 6.75 8.31
N ASP A 119 19.12 5.91 8.46
CA ASP A 119 19.14 4.69 9.27
C ASP A 119 18.24 3.51 8.83
N TRP A 120 17.59 3.59 7.66
CA TRP A 120 16.76 2.48 7.15
C TRP A 120 17.52 1.56 6.19
N LEU A 121 17.40 0.25 6.40
CA LEU A 121 17.99 -0.78 5.51
C LEU A 121 17.21 -0.97 4.20
N VAL A 122 15.95 -0.54 4.18
CA VAL A 122 15.04 -0.64 3.03
C VAL A 122 14.38 0.71 2.81
N PRO A 123 14.11 1.10 1.56
CA PRO A 123 13.51 2.39 1.30
C PRO A 123 12.06 2.43 1.79
N TYR A 124 11.64 3.59 2.24
CA TYR A 124 10.29 3.86 2.73
C TYR A 124 9.36 4.18 1.55
N HIS A 125 8.10 3.74 1.63
CA HIS A 125 7.07 4.14 0.67
C HIS A 125 6.68 5.60 0.92
N ASP A 126 7.08 6.49 0.02
CA ASP A 126 6.73 7.89 0.17
C ASP A 126 5.27 8.12 -0.27
N LEU A 127 4.45 8.46 0.72
CA LEU A 127 3.04 8.80 0.54
C LEU A 127 2.85 10.29 0.25
N ARG A 128 3.93 11.08 0.28
CA ARG A 128 3.88 12.51 0.01
C ARG A 128 3.66 12.73 -1.49
N HIS A 129 2.42 13.16 -1.79
CA HIS A 129 2.02 13.89 -2.99
C HIS A 129 1.87 13.10 -4.27
N GLN A 130 0.63 12.67 -4.53
CA GLN A 130 0.03 12.86 -5.86
C GLN A 130 -1.43 13.32 -5.82
N GLU A 131 -2.09 13.24 -4.67
CA GLU A 131 -3.48 13.68 -4.48
C GLU A 131 -3.45 14.76 -3.39
N GLU A 132 -3.98 15.95 -3.67
CA GLU A 132 -4.17 17.00 -2.67
C GLU A 132 -5.39 16.65 -1.81
N CYS A 133 -5.23 16.69 -0.48
CA CYS A 133 -6.35 16.48 0.43
C CYS A 133 -7.27 17.71 0.42
N ASP A 134 -8.57 17.49 0.33
CA ASP A 134 -9.56 18.52 0.60
C ASP A 134 -9.52 18.94 2.08
N ASP A 135 -9.80 20.22 2.35
CA ASP A 135 -9.93 20.76 3.71
C ASP A 135 -11.30 20.35 4.29
N PHE A 136 -11.31 19.63 5.43
CA PHE A 136 -12.50 19.07 6.09
C PHE A 136 -12.64 19.52 7.54
#